data_AF-A0A914UTF2-F1
#
_entry.id   AF-A0A914UTF2-F1
#
_cell.length_a   1.000
_cell.length_b   1.000
_cell.length_c   1.000
_cell.angle_alpha   90.00
_cell.angle_beta   90.00
_cell.angle_gamma   90.00
#
_symmetry.space_group_name_H-M   'P 1'
#
loop_
_entity.id
_entity.type
_entity.pdbx_description
1 polymer ?
#
loop_
_entity_poly.entity_id
_entity_poly.type
_entity_poly.pdbx_seq_one_letter_code
_entity_poly.pdbx_strand_id
1 'polypeptide(L)'
;MGPEYCCYGSDITTCFPANGKFTEKQKHIYNAVLKANLAVFEAAKPGVRWTDMHLLAEKVILKELKEYGVLRGEIKEMMAVRLGAVFQPHGLGHFLGLDVHDVGGYLGDALPRSTEMGLKSLRTTRTLQERMVITIEPGCYFIDTLLDRALNDPAQSQFIVPEKLAEFRGFGGVRIEDDVVIWANGNENLSRVPRTVE
;
A
#
# COMPACT_ATOMS: atom_id res chain seq x y z
N MET A 1 -14.05 5.56 0.04
CA MET A 1 -15.29 6.36 -0.08
C MET A 1 -14.88 7.77 0.21
N GLY A 2 -15.18 8.69 -0.70
CA GLY A 2 -14.96 10.10 -0.43
C GLY A 2 -16.04 10.93 -1.09
N PRO A 3 -16.62 11.91 -0.38
CA PRO A 3 -17.50 12.89 -1.00
C PRO A 3 -16.73 13.83 -1.91
N GLU A 4 -17.44 14.45 -2.83
CA GLU A 4 -16.98 15.60 -3.61
C GLU A 4 -17.71 16.86 -3.12
N TYR A 5 -16.99 17.98 -3.00
CA TYR A 5 -17.58 19.29 -2.72
C TYR A 5 -17.01 20.36 -3.63
N CYS A 6 -17.88 21.11 -4.31
CA CYS A 6 -17.48 22.10 -5.33
C CYS A 6 -16.51 21.51 -6.37
N CYS A 7 -16.73 20.26 -6.78
CA CYS A 7 -15.89 19.51 -7.70
C CYS A 7 -14.48 19.16 -7.18
N TYR A 8 -14.19 19.29 -5.89
CA TYR A 8 -12.98 18.75 -5.26
C TYR A 8 -13.28 17.41 -4.62
N GLY A 9 -12.55 16.38 -5.02
CA GLY A 9 -12.66 15.03 -4.49
C GLY A 9 -11.95 14.84 -3.15
N SER A 10 -12.40 13.82 -2.42
CA SER A 10 -11.65 13.18 -1.34
C SER A 10 -11.64 11.68 -1.62
N ASP A 11 -10.69 10.93 -1.06
CA ASP A 11 -10.76 9.46 -1.11
C ASP A 11 -10.18 8.81 0.13
N ILE A 12 -11.05 8.26 0.96
CA ILE A 12 -10.67 7.68 2.25
C ILE A 12 -11.14 6.23 2.31
N THR A 13 -10.24 5.33 2.67
CA THR A 13 -10.57 3.94 3.00
C THR A 13 -10.31 3.68 4.49
N THR A 14 -11.34 3.16 5.15
CA THR A 14 -11.28 2.59 6.50
C THR A 14 -11.56 1.10 6.43
N CYS A 15 -10.84 0.30 7.20
CA CYS A 15 -11.08 -1.13 7.34
C CYS A 15 -11.30 -1.46 8.82
N PHE A 16 -12.32 -2.25 9.13
CA PHE A 16 -12.67 -2.60 10.51
C PHE A 16 -13.44 -3.92 10.55
N PRO A 17 -13.41 -4.66 11.66
CA PRO A 17 -14.22 -5.87 11.84
C PRO A 17 -15.70 -5.48 11.93
N ALA A 18 -16.55 -6.16 11.17
CA ALA A 18 -17.99 -5.84 11.12
C ALA A 18 -18.69 -5.93 12.50
N ASN A 19 -18.16 -6.76 13.42
CA ASN A 19 -18.67 -6.91 14.78
C ASN A 19 -18.02 -5.97 15.81
N GLY A 20 -17.14 -5.06 15.35
CA GLY A 20 -16.42 -4.10 16.20
C GLY A 20 -15.28 -4.67 17.04
N LYS A 21 -14.90 -5.95 16.87
CA LYS A 21 -13.80 -6.58 17.62
C LYS A 21 -12.81 -7.29 16.71
N PHE A 22 -11.56 -6.83 16.72
CA PHE A 22 -10.50 -7.48 15.97
C PHE A 22 -10.19 -8.85 16.59
N THR A 23 -10.19 -9.89 15.76
CA THR A 23 -9.46 -11.12 16.06
C THR A 23 -7.95 -10.87 15.98
N GLU A 24 -7.14 -11.70 16.63
CA GLU A 24 -5.68 -11.60 16.53
C GLU A 24 -5.21 -11.60 15.08
N LYS A 25 -5.74 -12.52 14.26
CA LYS A 25 -5.43 -12.59 12.83
C LYS A 25 -5.74 -11.28 12.08
N GLN A 26 -6.88 -10.66 12.36
CA GLN A 26 -7.24 -9.35 11.77
C GLN A 26 -6.33 -8.25 12.29
N LYS A 27 -6.02 -8.24 13.59
CA LYS A 27 -5.14 -7.25 14.25
C LYS A 27 -3.76 -7.25 13.60
N HIS A 28 -3.18 -8.41 13.31
CA HIS A 28 -1.87 -8.51 12.67
C HIS A 28 -1.84 -7.89 11.28
N ILE A 29 -2.78 -8.26 10.40
CA ILE A 29 -2.82 -7.71 9.03
C ILE A 29 -3.17 -6.22 9.04
N TYR A 30 -4.09 -5.81 9.91
CA TYR A 30 -4.45 -4.40 10.06
C TYR A 30 -3.25 -3.56 10.47
N ASN A 31 -2.54 -3.98 11.53
CA ASN A 31 -1.36 -3.28 12.01
C ASN A 31 -0.20 -3.31 11.00
N ALA A 32 -0.07 -4.36 10.18
CA ALA A 32 0.91 -4.40 9.10
C ALA A 32 0.67 -3.28 8.07
N VAL A 33 -0.59 -3.11 7.66
CA VAL A 33 -0.98 -2.04 6.73
C VAL A 33 -0.87 -0.66 7.38
N LEU A 34 -1.25 -0.54 8.66
CA LEU A 34 -1.11 0.70 9.42
C LEU A 34 0.36 1.14 9.51
N LYS A 35 1.27 0.22 9.84
CA LYS A 35 2.71 0.48 9.86
C LYS A 35 3.23 0.91 8.49
N ALA A 36 2.74 0.30 7.41
CA ALA A 36 3.14 0.70 6.05
C ALA A 36 2.64 2.10 5.70
N ASN A 37 1.39 2.44 6.04
CA ASN A 37 0.82 3.77 5.84
C ASN A 37 1.61 4.83 6.62
N LEU A 38 1.86 4.60 7.91
CA LEU A 38 2.64 5.51 8.76
C LEU A 38 4.08 5.66 8.26
N ALA A 39 4.74 4.57 7.86
CA ALA A 39 6.11 4.64 7.34
C ALA A 39 6.21 5.47 6.05
N VAL A 40 5.23 5.35 5.15
CA VAL A 40 5.15 6.19 3.95
C VAL A 40 4.87 7.64 4.33
N PHE A 41 3.91 7.88 5.22
CA PHE A 41 3.58 9.22 5.69
C PHE A 41 4.79 9.91 6.31
N GLU A 42 5.54 9.25 7.19
CA GLU A 42 6.76 9.81 7.80
C GLU A 42 7.87 10.12 6.77
N ALA A 43 7.94 9.35 5.69
CA ALA A 43 8.96 9.49 4.66
C ALA A 43 8.58 10.50 3.55
N ALA A 44 7.28 10.74 3.33
CA ALA A 44 6.79 11.54 2.22
C ALA A 44 7.08 13.04 2.42
N LYS A 45 7.91 13.60 1.55
CA LYS A 45 8.29 15.02 1.56
C LYS A 45 8.81 15.45 0.18
N PRO A 46 8.99 16.75 -0.08
CA PRO A 46 9.59 17.19 -1.34
C PRO A 46 10.93 16.50 -1.64
N GLY A 47 11.14 16.10 -2.88
CA GLY A 47 12.36 15.43 -3.34
C GLY A 47 12.35 13.89 -3.24
N VAL A 48 11.32 13.29 -2.64
CA VAL A 48 11.18 11.82 -2.58
C VAL A 48 10.41 11.30 -3.80
N ARG A 49 10.88 10.22 -4.43
CA ARG A 49 10.18 9.63 -5.58
C ARG A 49 9.05 8.70 -5.13
N TRP A 50 7.90 8.80 -5.79
CA TRP A 50 6.73 8.00 -5.41
C TRP A 50 6.93 6.49 -5.57
N THR A 51 7.75 6.07 -6.54
CA THR A 51 8.13 4.65 -6.69
C THR A 51 8.84 4.11 -5.45
N ASP A 52 9.66 4.92 -4.80
CA ASP A 52 10.41 4.51 -3.60
C ASP A 52 9.47 4.35 -2.40
N MET A 53 8.42 5.17 -2.33
CA MET A 53 7.36 5.03 -1.33
C MET A 53 6.57 3.73 -1.53
N HIS A 54 6.25 3.37 -2.78
CA HIS A 54 5.59 2.10 -3.06
C HIS A 54 6.42 0.91 -2.61
N LEU A 55 7.72 0.93 -2.91
CA LEU A 55 8.66 -0.11 -2.46
C LEU A 55 8.83 -0.12 -0.93
N LEU A 56 8.77 1.04 -0.28
CA LEU A 56 8.79 1.14 1.18
C LEU A 56 7.57 0.45 1.80
N ALA A 57 6.37 0.74 1.31
CA ALA A 57 5.14 0.11 1.79
C ALA A 57 5.19 -1.42 1.63
N GLU A 58 5.55 -1.92 0.44
CA GLU A 58 5.70 -3.35 0.19
C GLU A 58 6.72 -3.99 1.14
N LYS A 59 7.87 -3.34 1.34
CA LYS A 59 8.91 -3.84 2.24
C LYS A 59 8.43 -3.93 3.69
N VAL A 60 7.63 -2.97 4.16
CA VAL A 60 7.05 -3.00 5.51
C VAL A 60 6.05 -4.14 5.62
N ILE A 61 5.13 -4.29 4.66
CA ILE A 61 4.14 -5.38 4.65
C ILE A 61 4.84 -6.75 4.66
N LEU A 62 5.86 -6.95 3.82
CA LEU A 62 6.61 -8.21 3.78
C LEU A 62 7.33 -8.52 5.10
N LYS A 63 7.87 -7.51 5.79
CA LYS A 63 8.47 -7.69 7.11
C LYS A 63 7.46 -8.18 8.13
N GLU A 64 6.28 -7.58 8.17
CA GLU A 64 5.21 -7.94 9.10
C GLU A 64 4.65 -9.34 8.80
N LEU A 65 4.45 -9.69 7.52
CA LEU A 65 4.05 -11.04 7.13
C LEU A 65 5.13 -12.09 7.45
N LYS A 66 6.41 -11.73 7.37
CA LYS A 66 7.52 -12.58 7.83
C LYS A 66 7.51 -12.75 9.35
N GLU A 67 7.32 -11.66 10.10
CA GLU A 67 7.24 -11.70 11.56
C GLU A 67 6.07 -12.57 12.05
N TYR A 68 4.93 -12.54 11.35
CA TYR A 68 3.79 -13.39 11.63
C TYR A 68 3.92 -14.84 11.13
N GLY A 69 5.01 -15.15 10.41
CA GLY A 69 5.32 -16.49 9.91
C GLY A 69 4.62 -16.91 8.62
N VAL A 70 3.93 -15.99 7.93
CA VAL A 70 3.34 -16.26 6.59
C VAL A 70 4.45 -16.36 5.54
N LEU A 71 5.53 -15.60 5.73
CA LEU A 71 6.69 -15.56 4.86
C LEU A 71 7.97 -15.96 5.62
N ARG A 72 9.00 -16.39 4.88
CA ARG A 72 10.32 -16.77 5.39
C ARG A 72 11.43 -16.36 4.43
N GLY A 73 12.67 -16.30 4.91
CA GLY A 73 13.84 -15.90 4.09
C GLY A 73 14.09 -14.39 4.13
N GLU A 74 14.91 -13.88 3.20
CA GLU A 74 15.39 -12.50 3.25
C GLU A 74 14.48 -11.50 2.53
N ILE A 75 14.19 -10.38 3.19
CA ILE A 75 13.29 -9.33 2.65
C ILE A 75 13.82 -8.79 1.31
N LYS A 76 15.14 -8.63 1.19
CA LYS A 76 15.76 -8.15 -0.05
C LYS A 76 15.48 -9.09 -1.23
N GLU A 77 15.48 -10.39 -0.99
CA GLU A 77 15.23 -11.41 -2.01
C GLU A 77 13.74 -11.45 -2.38
N MET A 78 12.85 -11.37 -1.39
CA MET A 78 11.41 -11.22 -1.62
C MET A 78 11.08 -10.00 -2.49
N MET A 79 11.74 -8.86 -2.22
CA MET A 79 11.58 -7.63 -3.02
C MET A 79 12.07 -7.82 -4.46
N ALA A 80 13.20 -8.52 -4.66
CA ALA A 80 13.78 -8.78 -5.97
C ALA A 80 12.87 -9.63 -6.87
N VAL A 81 12.10 -10.56 -6.28
CA VAL A 81 11.11 -11.38 -7.00
C VAL A 81 9.71 -10.75 -7.02
N ARG A 82 9.59 -9.47 -6.63
CA ARG A 82 8.33 -8.70 -6.58
C ARG A 82 7.23 -9.39 -5.76
N LEU A 83 7.58 -10.08 -4.67
CA LEU A 83 6.62 -10.78 -3.81
C LEU A 83 5.63 -9.81 -3.14
N GLY A 84 6.05 -8.57 -2.87
CA GLY A 84 5.16 -7.53 -2.32
C GLY A 84 3.92 -7.30 -3.18
N ALA A 85 4.06 -7.38 -4.51
CA ALA A 85 2.96 -7.18 -5.44
C ALA A 85 1.91 -8.32 -5.45
N VAL A 86 2.22 -9.46 -4.83
CA VAL A 86 1.24 -10.54 -4.59
C VAL A 86 0.23 -10.09 -3.54
N PHE A 87 0.68 -9.38 -2.50
CA PHE A 87 -0.14 -8.90 -1.40
C PHE A 87 -0.65 -7.47 -1.59
N GLN A 88 0.01 -6.65 -2.42
CA GLN A 88 -0.41 -5.30 -2.79
C GLN A 88 -0.33 -5.13 -4.33
N PRO A 89 -1.33 -5.61 -5.10
CA PRO A 89 -1.25 -5.60 -6.57
C PRO A 89 -1.51 -4.23 -7.22
N HIS A 90 -2.05 -3.28 -6.46
CA HIS A 90 -2.35 -1.91 -6.91
C HIS A 90 -1.18 -0.96 -6.65
N GLY A 91 -1.24 0.24 -7.24
CA GLY A 91 -0.29 1.32 -6.92
C GLY A 91 -0.48 1.81 -5.49
N LEU A 92 0.57 2.38 -4.88
CA LEU A 92 0.49 2.86 -3.48
C LEU A 92 -0.51 4.01 -3.27
N GLY A 93 -0.78 4.76 -4.33
CA GLY A 93 -1.65 5.92 -4.30
C GLY A 93 -1.45 6.78 -5.53
N HIS A 94 -2.14 7.91 -5.54
CA HIS A 94 -2.30 8.75 -6.72
C HIS A 94 -2.57 10.20 -6.36
N PHE A 95 -2.34 11.11 -7.32
CA PHE A 95 -2.76 12.48 -7.14
C PHE A 95 -4.27 12.57 -6.98
N LEU A 96 -4.69 13.54 -6.17
CA LEU A 96 -6.07 13.80 -5.81
C LEU A 96 -6.34 15.29 -5.92
N GLY A 97 -7.44 15.67 -6.56
CA GLY A 97 -7.76 17.07 -6.80
C GLY A 97 -9.20 17.24 -7.26
N LEU A 98 -9.39 17.80 -8.46
CA LEU A 98 -10.73 17.90 -9.05
C LEU A 98 -11.26 16.50 -9.45
N ASP A 99 -10.38 15.65 -9.95
CA ASP A 99 -10.66 14.22 -10.16
C ASP A 99 -10.09 13.41 -8.99
N VAL A 100 -10.77 12.31 -8.61
CA VAL A 100 -10.24 11.37 -7.60
C VAL A 100 -8.89 10.82 -8.03
N HIS A 101 -8.78 10.36 -9.28
CA HIS A 101 -7.50 10.03 -9.90
C HIS A 101 -7.03 11.23 -10.73
N ASP A 102 -6.42 12.21 -10.07
CA ASP A 102 -6.10 13.51 -10.68
C ASP A 102 -5.01 13.40 -11.78
N VAL A 103 -4.98 14.42 -12.63
CA VAL A 103 -4.15 14.47 -13.85
C VAL A 103 -2.65 14.62 -13.53
N GLY A 104 -1.81 14.52 -14.56
CA GLY A 104 -0.40 14.91 -14.47
C GLY A 104 0.54 13.91 -13.79
N GLY A 105 0.05 12.71 -13.44
CA GLY A 105 0.84 11.66 -12.80
C GLY A 105 2.04 11.16 -13.62
N TYR A 106 1.98 11.25 -14.96
CA TYR A 106 3.05 10.85 -15.89
C TYR A 106 3.60 12.01 -16.74
N LEU A 107 3.56 13.23 -16.19
CA LEU A 107 4.16 14.42 -16.79
C LEU A 107 5.41 14.85 -16.01
N GLY A 108 6.16 15.81 -16.54
CA GLY A 108 7.33 16.38 -15.86
C GLY A 108 8.47 15.38 -15.70
N ASP A 109 8.91 15.16 -14.45
CA ASP A 109 10.02 14.26 -14.09
C ASP A 109 9.60 12.80 -13.87
N ALA A 110 8.39 12.44 -14.33
CA ALA A 110 7.89 11.08 -14.27
C ALA A 110 8.80 10.14 -15.07
N LEU A 111 9.16 9.01 -14.45
CA LEU A 111 9.76 7.90 -15.18
C LEU A 111 8.69 7.14 -15.98
N PRO A 112 9.06 6.46 -17.08
CA PRO A 112 8.15 5.58 -17.79
C PRO A 112 7.47 4.57 -16.85
N ARG A 113 6.21 4.24 -17.14
CA ARG A 113 5.47 3.24 -16.37
C ARG A 113 6.21 1.90 -16.43
N SER A 114 6.49 1.32 -15.26
CA SER A 114 7.11 0.00 -15.16
C SER A 114 6.21 -1.08 -15.76
N THR A 115 6.82 -2.18 -16.20
CA THR A 115 6.11 -3.41 -16.61
C THR A 115 5.99 -4.41 -15.46
N GLU A 116 6.69 -4.19 -14.35
CA GLU A 116 6.68 -5.07 -13.18
C GLU A 116 5.35 -5.02 -12.42
N MET A 117 4.98 -6.15 -11.80
CA MET A 117 3.80 -6.23 -10.94
C MET A 117 3.88 -5.24 -9.76
N GLY A 118 2.73 -4.68 -9.38
CA GLY A 118 2.63 -3.59 -8.39
C GLY A 118 2.97 -2.24 -9.04
N LEU A 119 4.23 -2.06 -9.47
CA LEU A 119 4.74 -0.80 -10.00
C LEU A 119 4.04 -0.35 -11.29
N LYS A 120 3.63 -1.28 -12.17
CA LYS A 120 2.86 -0.95 -13.38
C LYS A 120 1.51 -0.27 -13.08
N SER A 121 0.97 -0.53 -11.89
CA SER A 121 -0.31 -0.04 -11.42
C SER A 121 -0.22 1.33 -10.74
N LEU A 122 0.99 1.90 -10.56
CA LEU A 122 1.14 3.26 -10.03
C LEU A 122 0.45 4.28 -10.93
N ARG A 123 -0.12 5.33 -10.35
CA ARG A 123 -0.71 6.44 -11.12
C ARG A 123 0.25 7.60 -11.30
N THR A 124 1.37 7.61 -10.59
CA THR A 124 2.48 8.52 -10.81
C THR A 124 3.82 7.87 -10.47
N THR A 125 4.87 8.31 -11.13
CA THR A 125 6.28 7.96 -10.83
C THR A 125 7.12 9.21 -10.55
N ARG A 126 6.45 10.35 -10.35
CA ARG A 126 7.08 11.66 -10.15
C ARG A 126 7.76 11.74 -8.79
N THR A 127 8.67 12.70 -8.69
CA THR A 127 9.18 13.16 -7.41
C THR A 127 8.13 14.05 -6.75
N LEU A 128 7.86 13.82 -5.48
CA LEU A 128 6.96 14.65 -4.68
C LEU A 128 7.50 16.08 -4.63
N GLN A 129 6.60 17.05 -4.82
CA GLN A 129 6.88 18.48 -4.77
C GLN A 129 5.90 19.15 -3.81
N GLU A 130 6.26 20.33 -3.30
CA GLU A 130 5.36 21.14 -2.51
C GLU A 130 4.02 21.34 -3.23
N ARG A 131 2.93 21.28 -2.46
CA ARG A 131 1.53 21.44 -2.88
C ARG A 131 0.94 20.30 -3.70
N MET A 132 1.68 19.21 -3.93
CA MET A 132 1.03 17.99 -4.42
C MET A 132 0.09 17.44 -3.34
N VAL A 133 -1.10 17.02 -3.75
CA VAL A 133 -2.04 16.26 -2.92
C VAL A 133 -2.06 14.83 -3.46
N ILE A 134 -1.87 13.86 -2.58
CA ILE A 134 -1.66 12.46 -2.93
C ILE A 134 -2.31 11.54 -1.90
N THR A 135 -2.92 10.45 -2.36
CA THR A 135 -3.40 9.38 -1.47
C THR A 135 -2.22 8.53 -1.00
N ILE A 136 -2.23 8.13 0.28
CA ILE A 136 -1.36 7.08 0.82
C ILE A 136 -2.27 5.91 1.18
N GLU A 137 -2.34 4.89 0.31
CA GLU A 137 -3.34 3.83 0.41
C GLU A 137 -2.75 2.40 0.39
N PRO A 138 -1.70 2.07 1.18
CA PRO A 138 -1.19 0.71 1.17
C PRO A 138 -2.27 -0.30 1.57
N GLY A 139 -2.11 -1.53 1.07
CA GLY A 139 -3.05 -2.60 1.32
C GLY A 139 -2.40 -3.97 1.29
N CYS A 140 -2.97 -4.90 2.06
CA CYS A 140 -2.55 -6.29 2.12
C CYS A 140 -3.77 -7.19 1.91
N TYR A 141 -3.77 -7.94 0.82
CA TYR A 141 -4.88 -8.80 0.40
C TYR A 141 -4.41 -10.23 0.17
N PHE A 142 -5.31 -11.17 0.39
CA PHE A 142 -5.10 -12.59 0.16
C PHE A 142 -5.97 -13.03 -1.02
N ILE A 143 -5.51 -12.68 -2.23
CA ILE A 143 -6.23 -12.90 -3.49
C ILE A 143 -5.84 -14.25 -4.09
N ASP A 144 -6.79 -15.19 -4.15
CA ASP A 144 -6.50 -16.59 -4.48
C ASP A 144 -5.70 -16.78 -5.77
N THR A 145 -6.08 -16.09 -6.85
CA THR A 145 -5.39 -16.20 -8.14
C THR A 145 -3.94 -15.71 -8.11
N LEU A 146 -3.63 -14.71 -7.29
CA LEU A 146 -2.27 -14.21 -7.11
C LEU A 146 -1.47 -15.14 -6.20
N LEU A 147 -2.08 -15.64 -5.13
CA LEU A 147 -1.46 -16.59 -4.21
C LEU A 147 -1.13 -17.91 -4.91
N ASP A 148 -2.06 -18.45 -5.71
CA ASP A 148 -1.84 -19.69 -6.47
C ASP A 148 -0.73 -19.53 -7.49
N ARG A 149 -0.67 -18.38 -8.18
CA ARG A 149 0.44 -18.07 -9.09
C ARG A 149 1.77 -18.02 -8.34
N ALA A 150 1.82 -17.37 -7.18
CA ALA A 150 3.04 -17.24 -6.39
C ALA A 150 3.50 -18.59 -5.80
N LEU A 151 2.57 -19.44 -5.37
CA LEU A 151 2.86 -20.79 -4.89
C LEU A 151 3.38 -21.72 -6.00
N ASN A 152 2.97 -21.48 -7.26
CA ASN A 152 3.43 -22.24 -8.42
C ASN A 152 4.70 -21.68 -9.09
N ASP A 153 5.20 -20.52 -8.65
CA ASP A 153 6.45 -19.92 -9.14
C ASP A 153 7.60 -20.25 -8.18
N PRO A 154 8.60 -21.08 -8.56
CA PRO A 154 9.73 -21.42 -7.70
C PRO A 154 10.52 -20.22 -7.18
N ALA A 155 10.53 -19.10 -7.91
CA ALA A 155 11.20 -17.88 -7.47
C ALA A 155 10.49 -17.23 -6.28
N GLN A 156 9.18 -17.44 -6.12
CA GLN A 156 8.36 -16.84 -5.05
C GLN A 156 7.99 -17.84 -3.96
N SER A 157 7.62 -19.06 -4.34
CA SER A 157 7.09 -20.10 -3.44
C SER A 157 8.08 -20.50 -2.34
N GLN A 158 9.38 -20.39 -2.59
CA GLN A 158 10.43 -20.63 -1.58
C GLN A 158 10.29 -19.73 -0.33
N PHE A 159 9.74 -18.52 -0.50
CA PHE A 159 9.55 -17.54 0.57
C PHE A 159 8.19 -17.65 1.28
N ILE A 160 7.27 -18.46 0.77
CA ILE A 160 5.92 -18.62 1.31
C ILE A 160 5.89 -19.83 2.24
N VAL A 161 5.20 -19.71 3.37
CA VAL A 161 4.90 -20.81 4.30
C VAL A 161 3.45 -21.26 4.02
N PRO A 162 3.22 -22.31 3.19
CA PRO A 162 1.90 -22.59 2.63
C PRO A 162 0.82 -22.88 3.67
N GLU A 163 1.17 -23.60 4.74
CA GLU A 163 0.29 -23.92 5.86
C GLU A 163 -0.18 -22.66 6.59
N LYS A 164 0.72 -21.68 6.76
CA LYS A 164 0.37 -20.43 7.42
C LYS A 164 -0.43 -19.52 6.52
N LEU A 165 -0.08 -19.47 5.23
CA LEU A 165 -0.83 -18.73 4.21
C LEU A 165 -2.27 -19.26 4.07
N ALA A 166 -2.48 -20.57 4.17
CA ALA A 166 -3.79 -21.19 4.05
C ALA A 166 -4.80 -20.66 5.09
N GLU A 167 -4.34 -20.28 6.29
CA GLU A 167 -5.18 -19.66 7.34
C GLU A 167 -5.82 -18.32 6.91
N PHE A 168 -5.27 -17.68 5.86
CA PHE A 168 -5.71 -16.39 5.33
C PHE A 168 -6.52 -16.49 4.03
N ARG A 169 -6.70 -17.69 3.48
CA ARG A 169 -7.63 -17.89 2.35
C ARG A 169 -9.04 -17.44 2.78
N GLY A 170 -9.68 -16.63 1.95
CA GLY A 170 -10.98 -16.01 2.28
C GLY A 170 -10.93 -14.90 3.33
N PHE A 171 -9.75 -14.46 3.80
CA PHE A 171 -9.62 -13.30 4.69
C PHE A 171 -10.08 -11.99 4.03
N GLY A 172 -9.95 -11.90 2.70
CA GLY A 172 -10.15 -10.66 1.95
C GLY A 172 -8.88 -9.82 2.00
N GLY A 173 -8.91 -8.69 2.71
CA GLY A 173 -7.74 -7.84 2.88
C GLY A 173 -8.03 -6.57 3.67
N VAL A 174 -6.97 -5.81 3.92
CA VAL A 174 -7.02 -4.51 4.58
C VAL A 174 -6.44 -3.46 3.65
N ARG A 175 -7.08 -2.28 3.60
CA ARG A 175 -6.51 -1.05 3.03
C ARG A 175 -6.75 0.09 4.02
N ILE A 176 -5.74 0.94 4.18
CA ILE A 176 -5.81 2.16 4.98
C ILE A 176 -5.36 3.29 4.06
N GLU A 177 -6.26 4.22 3.81
CA GLU A 177 -6.05 5.29 2.84
C GLU A 177 -6.31 6.66 3.47
N ASP A 178 -5.33 7.53 3.30
CA ASP A 178 -5.32 8.91 3.77
C ASP A 178 -5.01 9.88 2.63
N ASP A 179 -5.66 11.03 2.65
CA ASP A 179 -5.43 12.16 1.76
C ASP A 179 -4.34 13.05 2.36
N VAL A 180 -3.22 13.22 1.64
CA VAL A 180 -2.04 13.91 2.17
C VAL A 180 -1.60 15.03 1.25
N VAL A 181 -1.38 16.22 1.83
CA VAL A 181 -0.76 17.34 1.13
C VAL A 181 0.72 17.43 1.48
N ILE A 182 1.57 17.62 0.48
CA ILE A 182 3.00 17.79 0.64
C ILE A 182 3.32 19.28 0.85
N TRP A 183 3.98 19.62 1.96
CA TRP A 183 4.42 20.97 2.27
C TRP A 183 5.93 21.13 2.10
N ALA A 184 6.43 22.37 2.13
CA ALA A 184 7.86 22.65 1.95
C ALA A 184 8.72 21.90 2.98
N ASN A 185 8.21 21.77 4.22
CA ASN A 185 8.87 21.12 5.35
C ASN A 185 8.09 19.89 5.86
N GLY A 186 7.70 18.98 4.96
CA GLY A 186 7.05 17.71 5.33
C GLY A 186 5.72 17.51 4.62
N ASN A 187 4.70 17.10 5.36
CA ASN A 187 3.36 16.86 4.85
C ASN A 187 2.30 17.05 5.93
N GLU A 188 1.04 16.99 5.53
CA GLU A 188 -0.11 17.04 6.42
C GLU A 188 -1.16 16.02 5.97
N ASN A 189 -1.67 15.25 6.92
CA ASN A 189 -2.79 14.34 6.69
C ASN A 189 -4.11 15.09 6.86
N LEU A 190 -4.92 15.12 5.80
CA LEU A 190 -6.23 15.75 5.76
C LEU A 190 -7.33 14.83 6.31
N SER A 191 -7.09 13.52 6.33
CA SER A 191 -8.02 12.50 6.80
C SER A 191 -7.99 12.38 8.33
N ARG A 192 -9.14 12.61 8.97
CA ARG A 192 -9.30 12.50 10.44
C ARG A 192 -10.29 11.39 10.79
N VAL A 193 -9.77 10.16 10.86
CA VAL A 193 -10.53 8.96 11.22
C VAL A 193 -9.75 8.10 12.23
N PRO A 194 -10.42 7.24 13.01
CA PRO A 194 -9.74 6.28 13.89
C PRO A 194 -8.84 5.33 13.07
N ARG A 195 -7.59 5.15 13.52
CA ARG A 195 -6.59 4.31 12.85
C ARG A 195 -6.00 3.21 13.74
N THR A 196 -6.14 3.29 15.05
CA THR A 196 -5.66 2.26 15.97
C THR A 196 -6.71 1.16 16.16
N VAL A 197 -6.25 0.03 16.69
CA VAL A 197 -7.15 -1.10 17.03
C VAL A 197 -7.89 -0.82 18.34
N GLU A 198 -7.24 -0.09 19.24
CA GLU A 198 -7.76 0.41 20.51
C GLU A 198 -8.79 1.54 20.32
#